data_AF-A0A6V7JCN6-F1
#
_entry.id   AF-A0A6V7JCN6-F1
#
_cell.length_a   1.000
_cell.length_b   1.000
_cell.length_c   1.000
_cell.angle_alpha   90.00
_cell.angle_beta   90.00
_cell.angle_gamma   90.00
#
_symmetry.space_group_name_H-M   'P 1'
#
loop_
_entity.id
_entity.type
_entity.pdbx_description
1 polymer ?
#
loop_
_entity_poly.entity_id
_entity_poly.type
_entity_poly.pdbx_seq_one_letter_code
_entity_poly.pdbx_strand_id
1 'polypeptide(L)'
;IINPNIVLISRAFRHQFVIPDWAGFTKHIEDFYWKCKPNTEGKVASYIPQLARMNPDYWGITVCTIDGQRFSIGDTTIPFTLQSCSKPLTYAIALESLGQEVVHKYVGQEPSGRNFNELVLDHN
;
A
#
# COMPACT_ATOMS: atom_id res chain seq x y z
N ILE A 1 19.23 -14.31 24.39
CA ILE A 1 18.67 -13.87 23.08
C ILE A 1 17.15 -13.97 23.05
N ILE A 2 16.54 -15.08 23.48
CA ILE A 2 15.06 -15.25 23.44
C ILE A 2 14.33 -14.43 24.52
N ASN A 3 14.86 -14.37 25.75
CA ASN A 3 14.16 -13.76 26.91
C ASN A 3 13.60 -12.34 26.64
N PRO A 4 14.34 -11.39 26.03
CA PRO A 4 13.80 -10.06 25.75
C PRO A 4 12.61 -10.06 24.77
N ASN A 5 12.49 -11.07 23.90
CA ASN A 5 11.49 -11.17 22.84
C ASN A 5 10.45 -12.28 23.09
N ILE A 6 10.45 -12.88 24.28
CA ILE A 6 9.69 -14.11 24.56
C ILE A 6 8.18 -13.93 24.34
N VAL A 7 7.64 -12.73 24.59
CA VAL A 7 6.21 -12.44 24.38
C VAL A 7 5.83 -12.54 22.91
N LEU A 8 6.59 -11.89 22.02
CA LEU A 8 6.34 -11.92 20.58
C LEU A 8 6.52 -13.34 20.01
N ILE A 9 7.61 -14.00 20.41
CA ILE A 9 7.92 -15.38 20.00
C ILE A 9 6.80 -16.33 20.44
N SER A 10 6.34 -16.21 21.70
CA SER A 10 5.24 -17.03 22.22
C SER A 10 3.95 -16.79 21.44
N ARG A 11 3.62 -15.54 21.09
CA ARG A 11 2.43 -15.24 20.27
C ARG A 11 2.52 -15.89 18.89
N ALA A 12 3.69 -15.83 18.25
CA ALA A 12 3.92 -16.45 16.95
C ALA A 12 3.68 -17.97 16.99
N PHE A 13 4.32 -18.68 17.92
CA PHE A 13 4.24 -20.14 18.01
C PHE A 13 2.90 -20.66 18.54
N ARG A 14 2.12 -19.83 19.24
CA ARG A 14 0.77 -20.18 19.70
C ARG A 14 -0.33 -19.80 18.71
N HIS A 15 0.02 -19.42 17.49
CA HIS A 15 -0.93 -18.98 16.47
C HIS A 15 -1.80 -17.77 16.93
N GLN A 16 -1.20 -16.86 17.70
CA GLN A 16 -1.86 -15.65 18.25
C GLN A 16 -1.50 -14.38 17.47
N PHE A 17 -0.99 -14.53 16.26
CA PHE A 17 -0.94 -13.42 15.30
C PHE A 17 -2.29 -13.28 14.59
N VAL A 18 -2.54 -12.09 14.07
CA VAL A 18 -3.79 -11.69 13.40
C VAL A 18 -4.16 -12.63 12.26
N ILE A 19 -3.17 -13.26 11.60
CA ILE A 19 -3.36 -14.36 10.66
C ILE A 19 -2.70 -15.62 11.23
N PRO A 20 -3.47 -16.51 11.91
CA PRO A 20 -2.98 -17.73 12.52
C PRO A 20 -2.40 -18.75 11.53
N ASP A 21 -3.09 -18.96 10.39
CA ASP A 21 -2.64 -19.82 9.29
C ASP A 21 -1.95 -18.98 8.21
N TRP A 22 -0.72 -18.57 8.51
CA TRP A 22 0.07 -17.76 7.60
C TRP A 22 0.38 -18.48 6.29
N ALA A 23 0.69 -19.78 6.35
CA ALA A 23 1.06 -20.56 5.17
C ALA A 23 -0.11 -20.71 4.19
N GLY A 24 -1.31 -21.05 4.69
CA GLY A 24 -2.52 -21.11 3.88
C GLY A 24 -2.89 -19.75 3.30
N PHE A 25 -2.79 -18.68 4.08
CA PHE A 25 -3.01 -17.32 3.60
C PHE A 25 -2.04 -16.94 2.46
N THR A 26 -0.73 -17.14 2.64
CA THR A 26 0.26 -16.79 1.60
C THR A 26 0.12 -17.62 0.34
N LYS A 27 -0.38 -18.86 0.44
CA LYS A 27 -0.69 -19.69 -0.72
C LYS A 27 -1.80 -19.06 -1.58
N HIS A 28 -2.86 -18.53 -0.97
CA HIS A 28 -3.87 -17.80 -1.73
C HIS A 28 -3.32 -16.52 -2.38
N ILE A 29 -2.42 -15.80 -1.70
CA ILE A 29 -1.75 -14.63 -2.29
C ILE A 29 -0.91 -15.03 -3.51
N GLU A 30 -0.20 -16.16 -3.43
CA GLU A 30 0.54 -16.72 -4.56
C GLU A 30 -0.41 -17.13 -5.71
N ASP A 31 -1.53 -17.78 -5.43
CA ASP A 31 -2.53 -18.14 -6.45
C ASP A 31 -3.06 -16.88 -7.16
N PHE A 32 -3.34 -15.79 -6.42
CA PHE A 32 -3.75 -14.52 -7.00
C PHE A 32 -2.63 -13.87 -7.82
N TYR A 33 -1.39 -13.92 -7.34
CA TYR A 33 -0.23 -13.42 -8.09
C TYR A 33 -0.16 -14.08 -9.47
N TRP A 34 -0.22 -15.42 -9.53
CA TRP A 34 -0.14 -16.16 -10.79
C TRP A 34 -1.37 -16.02 -11.66
N LYS A 35 -2.56 -15.86 -11.07
CA LYS A 35 -3.80 -15.60 -11.82
C LYS A 35 -3.78 -14.22 -12.50
N CYS A 36 -3.20 -13.21 -11.86
CA CYS A 36 -3.17 -11.84 -12.37
C CYS A 36 -1.97 -11.58 -13.30
N LYS A 37 -0.83 -12.26 -13.09
CA LYS A 37 0.42 -12.03 -13.85
C LYS A 37 0.28 -12.07 -15.39
N PRO A 38 -0.55 -12.94 -16.00
CA PRO A 38 -0.70 -12.96 -17.46
C PRO A 38 -1.41 -11.74 -18.05
N ASN A 39 -2.05 -10.90 -17.22
CA ASN A 39 -2.67 -9.67 -17.69
C ASN A 39 -1.58 -8.65 -18.07
N THR A 40 -1.46 -8.42 -19.37
CA THR A 40 -0.48 -7.49 -19.98
C THR A 40 -1.16 -6.26 -20.60
N GLU A 41 -2.42 -6.01 -20.26
CA GLU A 41 -3.15 -4.84 -20.72
C GLU A 41 -2.66 -3.54 -20.05
N GLY A 42 -3.02 -2.40 -20.63
CA GLY A 42 -2.66 -1.07 -20.13
C GLY A 42 -1.44 -0.47 -20.82
N LYS A 43 -1.01 0.70 -20.34
CA LYS A 43 0.15 1.42 -20.86
C LYS A 43 0.94 2.05 -19.71
N VAL A 44 2.26 1.96 -19.78
CA VAL A 44 3.15 2.68 -18.87
C VAL A 44 2.89 4.18 -19.00
N ALA A 45 2.81 4.87 -17.85
CA ALA A 45 2.65 6.31 -17.82
C ALA A 45 3.84 7.01 -18.50
N SER A 46 3.57 7.78 -19.55
CA SER A 46 4.61 8.36 -20.42
C SER A 46 4.67 9.89 -20.39
N TYR A 47 3.82 10.56 -19.62
CA TYR A 47 3.80 12.02 -19.51
C TYR A 47 5.02 12.59 -18.75
N ILE A 48 5.76 11.75 -18.02
CA ILE A 48 7.04 12.07 -17.39
C ILE A 48 8.10 11.09 -17.94
N PRO A 49 9.24 11.56 -18.48
CA PRO A 49 10.27 10.69 -19.07
C PRO A 49 10.79 9.60 -18.13
N GLN A 50 10.87 9.89 -16.83
CA GLN A 50 11.33 8.96 -15.81
C GLN A 50 10.38 7.76 -15.66
N LEU A 51 9.06 7.99 -15.79
CA LEU A 51 8.04 6.93 -15.71
C LEU A 51 8.00 6.10 -17.00
N ALA A 52 8.21 6.74 -18.16
CA ALA A 52 8.22 6.08 -19.46
C ALA A 52 9.31 4.99 -19.59
N ARG A 53 10.35 5.04 -18.74
CA ARG A 53 11.48 4.09 -18.74
C ARG A 53 11.20 2.82 -17.93
N MET A 54 10.07 2.72 -17.25
CA MET A 54 9.74 1.54 -16.43
C MET A 54 9.38 0.34 -17.32
N ASN A 55 9.83 -0.85 -16.92
CA ASN A 55 9.52 -2.08 -17.62
C ASN A 55 8.02 -2.43 -17.41
N PRO A 56 7.20 -2.58 -18.47
CA PRO A 56 5.80 -2.98 -18.34
C PRO A 56 5.62 -4.38 -17.74
N ASP A 57 6.65 -5.23 -17.78
CA ASP A 57 6.58 -6.60 -17.27
C ASP A 57 6.82 -6.72 -15.76
N TYR A 58 7.16 -5.62 -15.07
CA TYR A 58 7.36 -5.64 -13.62
C TYR A 58 6.05 -5.87 -12.87
N TRP A 59 6.02 -6.92 -12.06
CA TRP A 59 4.84 -7.32 -11.28
C TRP A 59 5.27 -7.90 -9.92
N GLY A 60 4.86 -7.23 -8.85
CA GLY A 60 5.22 -7.59 -7.48
C GLY A 60 4.09 -7.36 -6.48
N ILE A 61 3.96 -8.27 -5.52
CA ILE A 61 3.02 -8.16 -4.40
C ILE A 61 3.80 -8.32 -3.10
N THR A 62 3.56 -7.43 -2.13
CA THR A 62 4.08 -7.55 -0.76
C THR A 62 2.95 -7.36 0.24
N VAL A 63 2.93 -8.21 1.27
CA VAL A 63 1.98 -8.16 2.38
C VAL A 63 2.76 -8.00 3.68
N CYS A 64 2.28 -7.14 4.56
CA CYS A 64 2.76 -6.95 5.92
C CYS A 64 1.56 -6.84 6.86
N THR A 65 1.45 -7.72 7.85
CA THR A 65 0.37 -7.66 8.84
C THR A 65 0.73 -6.71 9.99
N ILE A 66 -0.27 -6.35 10.81
CA ILE A 66 -0.05 -5.53 12.02
C ILE A 66 0.83 -6.23 13.07
N ASP A 67 0.96 -7.56 13.01
CA ASP A 67 1.85 -8.35 13.87
C ASP A 67 3.23 -8.59 13.24
N GLY A 68 3.49 -8.02 12.05
CA GLY A 68 4.79 -8.09 11.38
C GLY A 68 5.03 -9.36 10.56
N GLN A 69 4.01 -10.17 10.29
CA GLN A 69 4.13 -11.27 9.33
C GLN A 69 4.27 -10.69 7.92
N ARG A 70 5.23 -11.21 7.14
CA ARG A 70 5.62 -10.64 5.84
C ARG A 70 5.74 -11.71 4.77
N PHE A 71 5.26 -11.39 3.58
CA PHE A 71 5.34 -12.23 2.39
C PHE A 71 5.51 -11.33 1.16
N SER A 72 6.39 -11.72 0.25
CA SER A 72 6.70 -10.98 -0.96
C SER A 72 6.88 -11.96 -2.12
N ILE A 73 6.34 -11.64 -3.28
CA ILE A 73 6.45 -12.43 -4.51
C ILE A 73 6.56 -11.51 -5.73
N GLY A 74 7.45 -11.85 -6.68
CA GLY A 74 7.73 -11.04 -7.87
C GLY A 74 8.72 -9.89 -7.62
N ASP A 75 8.59 -8.82 -8.41
CA ASP A 75 9.53 -7.69 -8.49
C ASP A 75 9.42 -6.68 -7.32
N THR A 76 9.47 -7.19 -6.09
CA THR A 76 9.13 -6.43 -4.86
C THR A 76 10.24 -5.54 -4.33
N THR A 77 11.46 -5.70 -4.82
CA THR A 77 12.63 -4.91 -4.39
C THR A 77 13.04 -3.85 -5.41
N ILE A 78 12.29 -3.70 -6.51
CA ILE A 78 12.54 -2.67 -7.51
C ILE A 78 11.99 -1.34 -6.98
N PRO A 79 12.82 -0.32 -6.77
CA PRO A 79 12.35 0.96 -6.28
C PRO A 79 11.55 1.71 -7.35
N PHE A 80 10.44 2.32 -6.94
CA PHE A 80 9.63 3.22 -7.77
C PHE A 80 9.11 4.39 -6.94
N THR A 81 8.69 5.46 -7.61
CA THR A 81 8.15 6.65 -6.94
C THR A 81 6.73 6.40 -6.41
N LEU A 82 6.40 6.87 -5.20
CA LEU A 82 5.07 6.68 -4.60
C LEU A 82 3.92 7.32 -5.40
N GLN A 83 4.18 8.42 -6.12
CA GLN A 83 3.14 9.17 -6.85
C GLN A 83 1.94 9.50 -5.94
N SER A 84 0.71 9.39 -6.44
CA SER A 84 -0.51 9.68 -5.66
C SER A 84 -0.67 8.81 -4.41
N CYS A 85 0.00 7.65 -4.29
CA CYS A 85 -0.02 6.85 -3.07
C CYS A 85 0.62 7.55 -1.87
N SER A 86 1.38 8.64 -2.09
CA SER A 86 1.91 9.49 -1.00
C SER A 86 0.85 10.37 -0.33
N LYS A 87 -0.27 10.68 -1.01
CA LYS A 87 -1.25 11.66 -0.53
C LYS A 87 -1.85 11.30 0.84
N PRO A 88 -2.30 10.05 1.11
CA PRO A 88 -2.83 9.70 2.42
C PRO A 88 -1.77 9.80 3.54
N LEU A 89 -0.50 9.51 3.24
CA LEU A 89 0.59 9.63 4.21
C LEU A 89 0.83 11.09 4.59
N THR A 90 0.92 11.98 3.59
CA THR A 90 1.07 13.42 3.82
C THR A 90 -0.12 14.00 4.58
N TYR A 91 -1.33 13.54 4.26
CA TYR A 91 -2.54 13.92 4.98
C TYR A 91 -2.51 13.48 6.45
N ALA A 92 -2.12 12.24 6.74
CA ALA A 92 -1.97 11.76 8.12
C ALA A 92 -0.93 12.57 8.91
N ILE A 93 0.22 12.91 8.29
CA ILE A 93 1.24 13.76 8.92
C ILE A 93 0.68 15.16 9.23
N ALA A 94 -0.08 15.74 8.31
CA ALA A 94 -0.70 17.05 8.52
C ALA A 94 -1.73 17.02 9.67
N LEU A 95 -2.56 15.98 9.72
CA LEU A 95 -3.52 15.78 10.81
C LEU A 95 -2.82 15.63 12.16
N GLU A 96 -1.78 14.81 12.24
CA GLU A 96 -1.00 14.61 13.47
C GLU A 96 -0.35 15.92 13.94
N SER A 97 0.16 16.72 13.01
CA SER A 97 0.94 17.92 13.33
C SER A 97 0.08 19.16 13.63
N LEU A 98 -1.08 19.29 12.98
CA LEU A 98 -1.89 20.51 12.99
C LEU A 98 -3.30 20.29 13.56
N GLY A 99 -3.72 19.05 13.73
CA GLY A 99 -5.07 18.69 14.13
C GLY A 99 -6.09 18.82 13.00
N GLN A 100 -7.18 18.08 13.14
CA GLN A 100 -8.26 18.00 12.16
C GLN A 100 -8.91 19.36 11.87
N GLU A 101 -9.14 20.18 12.90
CA GLU A 101 -9.79 21.49 12.78
C GLU A 101 -9.02 22.47 11.89
N VAL A 102 -7.68 22.42 11.93
CA VAL A 102 -6.85 23.31 11.10
C VAL A 102 -6.78 22.79 9.68
N VAL A 103 -6.50 21.50 9.50
CA VAL A 103 -6.35 20.89 8.17
C VAL A 103 -7.62 21.07 7.33
N HIS A 104 -8.80 20.85 7.92
CA HIS A 104 -10.06 20.96 7.18
C HIS A 104 -10.59 22.37 6.97
N LYS A 105 -9.84 23.40 7.36
CA LYS A 105 -10.05 24.75 6.82
C LYS A 105 -9.52 24.91 5.40
N TYR A 106 -8.67 23.98 4.94
CA TYR A 106 -7.99 24.06 3.65
C TYR A 106 -8.33 22.92 2.69
N VAL A 107 -8.85 21.80 3.20
CA VAL A 107 -9.20 20.65 2.36
C VAL A 107 -10.49 19.98 2.87
N GLY A 108 -11.42 19.74 1.94
CA GLY A 108 -12.66 19.03 2.22
C GLY A 108 -12.47 17.55 2.57
N GLN A 109 -13.55 16.91 3.02
CA GLN A 109 -13.56 15.51 3.46
C GLN A 109 -14.34 14.59 2.51
N GLU A 110 -15.21 15.17 1.68
CA GLU A 110 -16.11 14.43 0.81
C GLU A 110 -15.47 14.15 -0.56
N PRO A 111 -15.78 13.02 -1.19
CA PRO A 111 -15.39 12.78 -2.57
C PRO A 111 -16.09 13.78 -3.49
N SER A 112 -15.41 14.20 -4.56
CA SER A 112 -15.96 15.20 -5.49
C SER A 112 -17.17 14.70 -6.29
N GLY A 113 -17.31 13.38 -6.48
CA GLY A 113 -18.31 12.80 -7.41
C GLY A 113 -18.09 13.19 -8.88
N ARG A 114 -16.93 13.78 -9.21
CA ARG A 114 -16.54 14.28 -10.55
C ARG A 114 -15.34 13.50 -11.10
N ASN A 115 -15.02 13.72 -12.38
CA ASN A 115 -13.81 13.12 -12.95
C ASN A 115 -12.54 13.68 -12.30
N PHE A 116 -11.49 12.86 -12.23
CA PHE A 116 -10.24 13.16 -11.54
C PHE A 116 -9.53 14.45 -11.99
N ASN A 117 -9.69 14.85 -13.26
CA ASN A 117 -9.01 16.02 -13.85
C ASN A 117 -9.89 17.28 -13.91
N GLU A 118 -11.06 17.28 -13.30
CA GLU A 118 -11.90 18.48 -13.25
C GLU A 118 -11.38 19.44 -12.17
N LEU A 119 -11.09 20.68 -12.57
CA LEU A 119 -10.74 21.76 -11.64
C LEU A 119 -12.00 22.21 -10.91
N VAL A 120 -12.26 21.64 -9.74
CA VAL A 120 -13.45 21.89 -8.94
C VAL A 120 -13.04 22.13 -7.49
N LEU A 121 -13.66 23.14 -6.87
CA LEU A 121 -13.64 23.37 -5.43
C LEU A 121 -15.01 22.99 -4.86
N ASP A 122 -15.04 22.56 -3.61
CA ASP A 122 -16.32 22.45 -2.89
C ASP A 122 -16.88 23.85 -2.61
N HIS A 123 -18.11 23.92 -2.10
CA HIS A 123 -18.80 25.17 -1.88
C HIS A 123 -18.30 25.96 -0.66
N ASN A 124 -17.32 25.43 0.07
CA ASN A 124 -16.86 25.94 1.36
C ASN A 124 -15.67 26.89 1.23
#